data_AF-F4SYA2-F1
#
_entry.id   AF-F4SYA2-F1
#
_cell.length_a   1.000
_cell.length_b   1.000
_cell.length_c   1.000
_cell.angle_alpha   90.00
_cell.angle_beta   90.00
_cell.angle_gamma   90.00
#
_symmetry.space_group_name_H-M   'P 1'
#
loop_
_entity.id
_entity.type
_entity.pdbx_description
1 polymer ?
#
loop_
_entity_poly.entity_id
_entity_poly.type
_entity_poly.pdbx_seq_one_letter_code
_entity_poly.pdbx_strand_id
1 'polypeptide(L)'
;MTEAMRFFNVSCITESDLQTAEVQVKAAENSQFREWILEWAPLHSVLKRSYPEDWEKLVEKKTAYYDDAYRTLSDEVLKQAGLTDDNDALRIIGVRAREKMEQAFHADIRILSDRILTGHLEARWT
;
A
#
# COMPACT_ATOMS: atom_id res chain seq x y z
N MET A 1 20.47 -18.69 -1.14
CA MET A 1 21.35 -17.59 -1.59
C MET A 1 22.57 -18.19 -2.26
N THR A 2 23.03 -17.59 -3.35
CA THR A 2 24.36 -17.87 -3.92
C THR A 2 25.36 -16.89 -3.32
N GLU A 3 26.38 -17.39 -2.62
CA GLU A 3 27.35 -16.59 -1.85
C GLU A 3 28.33 -15.78 -2.70
N ALA A 4 28.52 -16.11 -3.98
CA ALA A 4 29.47 -15.41 -4.85
C ALA A 4 28.95 -15.23 -6.28
N MET A 5 29.14 -14.04 -6.83
CA MET A 5 28.88 -13.73 -8.24
C MET A 5 30.20 -13.67 -9.01
N ARG A 6 30.36 -14.56 -10.00
CA ARG A 6 31.59 -14.71 -10.81
C ARG A 6 32.03 -13.43 -11.52
N PHE A 7 31.11 -12.54 -11.84
CA PHE A 7 31.34 -11.35 -12.69
C PHE A 7 31.05 -10.03 -11.98
N PHE A 8 31.12 -10.00 -10.64
CA PHE A 8 30.92 -8.76 -9.89
C PHE A 8 31.91 -7.66 -10.31
N ASN A 9 33.15 -8.03 -10.62
CA ASN A 9 34.22 -7.12 -11.04
C ASN A 9 34.00 -6.40 -12.38
N VAL A 10 33.09 -6.86 -13.24
CA VAL A 10 32.76 -6.22 -14.52
C VAL A 10 31.40 -5.51 -14.49
N SER A 11 30.75 -5.47 -13.33
CA SER A 11 29.42 -4.85 -13.15
C SER A 11 29.44 -3.32 -13.14
N CYS A 12 30.63 -2.71 -13.09
CA CYS A 12 30.82 -1.26 -12.87
C CYS A 12 30.25 -0.74 -11.54
N ILE A 13 29.85 -1.61 -10.61
CA ILE A 13 29.45 -1.24 -9.26
C ILE A 13 30.71 -1.01 -8.42
N THR A 14 30.83 0.18 -7.85
CA THR A 14 31.93 0.53 -6.96
C THR A 14 31.60 0.19 -5.50
N GLU A 15 32.64 0.13 -4.66
CA GLU A 15 32.46 -0.02 -3.22
C GLU A 15 31.62 1.13 -2.62
N SER A 16 31.79 2.34 -3.15
CA SER A 16 30.99 3.50 -2.73
C SER A 16 29.51 3.35 -3.07
N ASP A 17 29.19 2.71 -4.21
CA ASP A 17 27.80 2.45 -4.60
C ASP A 17 27.14 1.46 -3.64
N LEU A 18 27.87 0.41 -3.23
CA LEU A 18 27.39 -0.57 -2.25
C LEU A 18 27.11 0.10 -0.91
N GLN A 19 28.04 0.90 -0.39
CA GLN A 19 27.88 1.61 0.88
C GLN A 19 26.70 2.59 0.83
N THR A 20 26.56 3.31 -0.28
CA THR A 20 25.44 4.25 -0.47
C THR A 20 24.11 3.50 -0.52
N ALA A 21 24.04 2.40 -1.28
CA ALA A 21 22.84 1.58 -1.39
C ALA A 21 22.45 0.95 -0.04
N GLU A 22 23.42 0.48 0.74
CA GLU A 22 23.18 -0.07 2.08
C GLU A 22 22.51 0.97 2.99
N VAL A 23 23.05 2.19 3.06
CA VAL A 23 22.46 3.27 3.87
C VAL A 23 21.05 3.61 3.38
N GLN A 24 20.83 3.70 2.07
CA GLN A 24 19.51 4.01 1.51
C GLN A 24 18.48 2.92 1.84
N VAL A 25 18.83 1.65 1.68
CA VAL A 25 17.92 0.54 1.97
C VAL A 25 17.59 0.48 3.46
N LYS A 26 18.58 0.62 4.35
CA LYS A 26 18.35 0.64 5.80
C LYS A 26 17.43 1.79 6.22
N ALA A 27 17.65 2.99 5.66
CA ALA A 27 16.81 4.15 5.93
C ALA A 27 15.37 3.96 5.39
N ALA A 28 15.23 3.39 4.19
CA ALA A 28 13.93 3.08 3.60
C ALA A 28 13.19 2.01 4.41
N GLU A 29 13.85 0.94 4.85
CA GLU A 29 13.23 -0.10 5.66
C GLU A 29 12.69 0.47 6.98
N ASN A 30 13.49 1.27 7.69
CA ASN A 30 13.04 1.90 8.94
C ASN A 30 11.84 2.85 8.77
N SER A 31 11.71 3.51 7.62
CA SER A 31 10.69 4.56 7.43
C SER A 31 9.45 4.09 6.66
N GLN A 32 9.58 3.10 5.77
CA GLN A 32 8.54 2.73 4.80
C GLN A 32 8.07 1.29 4.94
N PHE A 33 8.85 0.40 5.56
CA PHE A 33 8.55 -1.05 5.57
C PHE A 33 7.18 -1.37 6.19
N ARG A 34 6.80 -0.65 7.25
CA ARG A 34 5.51 -0.84 7.92
C ARG A 34 4.31 -0.62 6.99
N GLU A 35 4.41 0.31 6.05
CA GLU A 35 3.35 0.55 5.07
C GLU A 35 3.47 -0.38 3.88
N TRP A 36 4.71 -0.61 3.41
CA TRP A 36 4.99 -1.49 2.30
C TRP A 36 4.50 -2.93 2.53
N ILE A 37 4.69 -3.48 3.74
CA ILE A 37 4.29 -4.86 4.06
C ILE A 37 2.77 -5.06 3.98
N LEU A 38 1.97 -4.00 4.22
CA LEU A 38 0.51 -4.07 4.18
C LEU A 38 -0.04 -4.26 2.77
N GLU A 39 0.72 -3.91 1.73
CA GLU A 39 0.36 -4.17 0.33
C GLU A 39 0.84 -5.56 -0.16
N TRP A 40 1.63 -6.26 0.65
CA TRP A 40 2.30 -7.48 0.24
C TRP A 40 1.32 -8.67 0.14
N ALA A 41 1.15 -9.21 -1.07
CA ALA A 41 0.18 -10.29 -1.34
C ALA A 41 0.36 -11.56 -0.46
N PRO A 42 1.58 -11.99 -0.10
CA PRO A 42 1.75 -13.07 0.87
C PRO A 42 1.19 -12.75 2.26
N LEU A 43 1.30 -11.50 2.75
CA LEU A 43 0.66 -11.11 4.01
C LEU A 43 -0.86 -11.26 3.89
N HIS A 44 -1.48 -10.76 2.81
CA HIS A 44 -2.93 -10.93 2.57
C HIS A 44 -3.35 -12.39 2.56
N SER A 45 -2.53 -13.26 1.96
CA SER A 45 -2.78 -14.70 1.94
C SER A 45 -2.77 -15.32 3.34
N VAL A 46 -1.85 -14.87 4.21
CA VAL A 46 -1.83 -15.26 5.62
C VAL A 46 -3.07 -14.74 6.35
N LEU A 47 -3.42 -13.46 6.19
CA LEU A 47 -4.58 -12.86 6.84
C LEU A 47 -5.88 -13.56 6.44
N LYS A 48 -6.06 -13.86 5.15
CA LYS A 48 -7.22 -14.60 4.64
C LYS A 48 -7.35 -16.00 5.25
N ARG A 49 -6.23 -16.68 5.51
CA ARG A 49 -6.23 -18.02 6.13
C ARG A 49 -6.42 -17.96 7.64
N SER A 50 -5.82 -16.99 8.31
CA SER A 50 -5.83 -16.87 9.77
C SER A 50 -7.11 -16.22 10.30
N TYR A 51 -7.69 -15.27 9.57
CA TYR A 51 -8.89 -14.52 9.94
C TYR A 51 -9.88 -14.43 8.76
N PRO A 52 -10.43 -15.56 8.28
CA PRO A 52 -11.26 -15.60 7.08
C PRO A 52 -12.50 -14.71 7.17
N GLU A 53 -13.23 -14.75 8.29
CA GLU A 53 -14.46 -13.95 8.48
C GLU A 53 -14.18 -12.45 8.53
N ASP A 54 -13.12 -12.04 9.22
CA ASP A 54 -12.74 -10.61 9.28
C ASP A 54 -12.26 -10.14 7.90
N TRP A 55 -11.48 -10.96 7.19
CA TRP A 55 -11.05 -10.66 5.83
C TRP A 55 -12.22 -10.49 4.86
N GLU A 56 -13.21 -11.39 4.91
CA GLU A 56 -14.42 -11.30 4.08
C GLU A 56 -15.19 -10.00 4.35
N LYS A 57 -15.40 -9.64 5.61
CA LYS A 57 -16.02 -8.35 5.98
C LYS A 57 -15.24 -7.15 5.45
N LEU A 58 -13.91 -7.19 5.47
CA LEU A 58 -13.10 -6.11 4.90
C LEU A 58 -13.30 -5.99 3.39
N VAL A 59 -13.34 -7.11 2.67
CA VAL A 59 -13.55 -7.14 1.22
C VAL A 59 -14.95 -6.65 0.86
N GLU A 60 -15.98 -7.04 1.62
CA GLU A 60 -17.37 -6.57 1.42
C GLU A 60 -17.49 -5.05 1.55
N LYS A 61 -16.77 -4.44 2.50
CA LYS A 61 -16.76 -2.98 2.69
C LYS A 61 -16.14 -2.22 1.51
N LYS A 62 -15.33 -2.86 0.67
CA LYS A 62 -14.59 -2.20 -0.42
C LYS A 62 -15.51 -1.45 -1.38
N THR A 63 -16.66 -2.05 -1.74
CA THR A 63 -17.67 -1.40 -2.58
C THR A 63 -18.30 -0.21 -1.86
N ALA A 64 -18.65 -0.36 -0.58
CA ALA A 64 -19.22 0.72 0.21
C ALA A 64 -18.26 1.92 0.35
N TYR A 65 -16.96 1.68 0.54
CA TYR A 65 -15.95 2.74 0.57
C TYR A 65 -15.86 3.48 -0.77
N TYR A 66 -15.92 2.75 -1.89
CA TYR A 66 -15.91 3.38 -3.20
C TYR A 66 -17.16 4.23 -3.42
N ASP A 67 -18.34 3.69 -3.14
CA ASP A 67 -19.63 4.38 -3.34
C ASP A 67 -19.72 5.64 -2.49
N ASP A 68 -19.29 5.58 -1.23
CA ASP A 68 -19.28 6.73 -0.33
C ASP A 68 -18.27 7.81 -0.79
N ALA A 69 -17.05 7.39 -1.18
CA ALA A 69 -16.04 8.31 -1.70
C ALA A 69 -16.49 8.96 -3.02
N TYR A 70 -17.13 8.19 -3.91
CA TYR A 70 -17.64 8.67 -5.18
C TYR A 70 -18.79 9.66 -4.98
N ARG A 71 -19.77 9.33 -4.12
CA ARG A 71 -20.87 10.23 -3.77
C ARG A 71 -20.36 11.54 -3.21
N THR A 72 -19.44 11.48 -2.26
CA THR A 72 -18.82 12.67 -1.63
C THR A 72 -18.13 13.54 -2.69
N LEU A 73 -17.29 12.94 -3.55
CA LEU A 73 -16.62 13.68 -4.62
C LEU A 73 -17.60 14.24 -5.67
N SER A 74 -18.67 13.52 -5.98
CA SER A 74 -19.72 14.01 -6.88
C SER A 74 -20.41 15.24 -6.30
N ASP A 75 -20.70 15.24 -5.00
CA ASP A 75 -21.40 16.34 -4.34
C ASP A 75 -20.48 17.56 -4.13
N GLU A 76 -19.24 17.34 -3.70
CA GLU A 76 -18.31 18.41 -3.36
C GLU A 76 -17.56 18.98 -4.57
N VAL A 77 -17.31 18.17 -5.60
CA VAL A 77 -16.51 18.58 -6.76
C VAL A 77 -17.41 18.80 -7.98
N LEU A 78 -18.15 17.77 -8.42
CA LEU A 78 -18.87 17.84 -9.69
C LEU A 78 -20.08 18.78 -9.63
N LYS A 79 -20.93 18.66 -8.61
CA LYS A 79 -22.11 19.52 -8.47
C LYS A 79 -21.73 20.99 -8.30
N GLN A 80 -20.68 21.28 -7.53
CA GLN A 80 -20.21 22.65 -7.32
C GLN A 80 -19.60 23.26 -8.59
N ALA A 81 -18.94 22.45 -9.42
CA ALA A 81 -18.37 22.88 -10.69
C ALA A 81 -19.36 22.84 -11.88
N GLY A 82 -20.57 22.30 -11.69
CA GLY A 82 -21.53 22.10 -12.79
C GLY A 82 -21.11 21.04 -13.81
N LEU A 83 -20.29 20.06 -13.40
CA LEU A 83 -19.67 19.05 -14.27
C LEU A 83 -20.28 17.65 -14.12
N THR A 84 -21.54 17.55 -13.68
CA THR A 84 -22.18 16.25 -13.38
C THR A 84 -22.39 15.37 -14.60
N ASP A 85 -22.47 15.97 -15.80
CA ASP A 85 -22.65 15.26 -17.07
C ASP A 85 -21.36 15.22 -17.93
N ASP A 86 -20.24 15.69 -17.38
CA ASP A 86 -18.95 15.65 -18.06
C ASP A 86 -18.26 14.30 -17.84
N ASN A 87 -18.11 13.54 -18.94
CA ASN A 87 -17.54 12.19 -18.89
C ASN A 87 -16.08 12.15 -18.40
N ASP A 88 -15.29 13.18 -18.70
CA ASP A 88 -13.90 13.26 -18.24
C ASP A 88 -13.84 13.56 -16.74
N ALA A 89 -14.69 14.47 -16.27
CA ALA A 89 -14.81 14.78 -14.85
C ALA A 89 -15.30 13.56 -14.05
N LEU A 90 -16.30 12.83 -14.56
CA LEU A 90 -16.78 11.56 -13.97
C LEU A 90 -15.66 10.52 -13.88
N ARG A 91 -14.86 10.35 -14.93
CA ARG A 91 -13.72 9.44 -14.94
C ARG A 91 -12.65 9.83 -13.91
N ILE A 92 -12.31 11.11 -13.82
CA ILE A 92 -11.33 11.62 -12.85
C ILE A 92 -11.79 11.38 -11.41
N ILE A 93 -13.05 11.69 -11.09
CA ILE A 93 -13.54 11.44 -9.72
C ILE A 93 -13.63 9.94 -9.42
N GLY A 94 -13.89 9.09 -10.42
CA GLY A 94 -13.87 7.63 -10.26
C GLY A 94 -12.49 7.12 -9.84
N VAL A 95 -11.42 7.61 -10.47
CA VAL A 95 -10.04 7.26 -10.07
C VAL A 95 -9.75 7.74 -8.65
N ARG A 96 -10.13 8.98 -8.31
CA ARG A 96 -9.95 9.54 -6.96
C ARG A 96 -10.77 8.79 -5.89
N ALA A 97 -11.97 8.33 -6.24
CA ALA A 97 -12.80 7.50 -5.36
C ALA A 97 -12.16 6.14 -5.12
N ARG A 98 -11.57 5.52 -6.16
CA ARG A 98 -10.80 4.28 -6.03
C ARG A 98 -9.60 4.45 -5.10
N GLU A 99 -8.83 5.54 -5.25
CA GLU A 99 -7.69 5.84 -4.38
C GLU A 99 -8.11 6.03 -2.91
N LYS A 100 -9.18 6.77 -2.66
CA LYS A 100 -9.75 6.93 -1.31
C LYS A 100 -10.22 5.60 -0.72
N MET A 101 -10.87 4.77 -1.53
CA MET A 101 -11.28 3.43 -1.14
C MET A 101 -10.08 2.56 -0.78
N GLU A 102 -9.00 2.61 -1.57
CA GLU A 102 -7.77 1.85 -1.29
C GLU A 102 -7.11 2.30 0.02
N GLN A 103 -7.08 3.61 0.29
CA GLN A 103 -6.58 4.14 1.56
C GLN A 103 -7.42 3.65 2.76
N ALA A 104 -8.75 3.67 2.64
CA ALA A 104 -9.64 3.18 3.70
C ALA A 104 -9.49 1.67 3.92
N PHE A 105 -9.43 0.90 2.84
CA PHE A 105 -9.21 -0.55 2.89
C PHE A 105 -7.84 -0.90 3.51
N HIS A 106 -6.80 -0.15 3.16
CA HIS A 106 -5.46 -0.31 3.72
C HIS A 106 -5.39 -0.01 5.21
N ALA A 107 -6.14 1.00 5.68
CA ALA A 107 -6.26 1.30 7.11
C ALA A 107 -6.91 0.13 7.88
N ASP A 108 -7.93 -0.49 7.29
CA ASP A 108 -8.58 -1.67 7.85
C ASP A 108 -7.65 -2.92 7.84
N ILE A 109 -6.85 -3.10 6.78
CA ILE A 109 -5.80 -4.15 6.74
C ILE A 109 -4.79 -3.92 7.86
N ARG A 110 -4.38 -2.67 8.13
CA ARG A 110 -3.44 -2.36 9.21
C ARG A 110 -3.94 -2.91 10.54
N ILE A 111 -5.20 -2.62 10.89
CA ILE A 111 -5.84 -3.09 12.12
C ILE A 111 -5.81 -4.63 12.21
N LEU A 112 -6.12 -5.32 11.11
CA LEU A 112 -6.10 -6.78 11.09
C LEU A 112 -4.69 -7.35 11.18
N SER A 113 -3.73 -6.73 10.49
CA SER A 113 -2.33 -7.14 10.45
C SER A 113 -1.62 -6.96 11.79
N ASP A 114 -1.99 -5.93 12.56
CA ASP A 114 -1.42 -5.67 13.89
C ASP A 114 -1.65 -6.86 14.82
N ARG A 115 -2.70 -7.69 14.62
CA ARG A 115 -2.91 -8.92 15.41
C ARG A 115 -1.79 -9.96 15.27
N ILE A 116 -1.05 -9.94 14.16
CA ILE A 116 0.07 -10.86 13.89
C ILE A 116 1.41 -10.12 13.96
N LEU A 117 1.46 -8.87 13.52
CA LEU A 117 2.69 -8.13 13.29
C LEU A 117 3.07 -7.16 14.41
N THR A 118 2.21 -6.97 15.43
CA THR A 118 2.56 -6.15 16.60
C THR A 118 3.85 -6.65 17.24
N GLY A 119 4.80 -5.73 17.47
CA GLY A 119 6.12 -6.05 18.04
C GLY A 119 7.14 -6.62 17.04
N HIS A 120 6.75 -6.86 15.79
CA HIS A 120 7.65 -7.36 14.73
C HIS A 120 8.05 -6.29 13.70
N LEU A 121 7.45 -5.10 13.76
CA LEU A 121 7.63 -4.02 12.77
C LEU A 121 8.34 -2.79 13.33
N GLU A 122 9.17 -2.96 14.36
CA GLU A 122 9.99 -1.87 14.91
C GLU A 122 11.15 -1.51 13.98
N ALA A 123 11.69 -0.29 14.14
CA ALA A 123 12.88 0.13 13.39
C ALA A 123 14.04 -0.84 13.68
N ARG A 124 14.53 -1.48 12.62
CA ARG A 124 15.50 -2.57 12.72
C ARG A 124 16.93 -2.08 12.68
N TRP A 125 17.17 -1.01 11.93
CA TRP A 125 18.52 -0.51 11.67
C TRP A 125 18.79 0.73 12.52
N THR A 126 19.98 0.81 13.11
CA THR A 126 20.47 1.97 13.87
C THR A 126 21.78 2.46 13.29
#